data_AF-A0A9Q3PQ41-F1
#
_entry.id   AF-A0A9Q3PQ41-F1
#
_cell.length_a   1.000
_cell.length_b   1.000
_cell.length_c   1.000
_cell.angle_alpha   90.00
_cell.angle_beta   90.00
_cell.angle_gamma   90.00
#
_symmetry.space_group_name_H-M   'P 1'
#
loop_
_entity.id
_entity.type
_entity.pdbx_description
1 polymer ?
#
loop_
_entity_poly.entity_id
_entity_poly.type
_entity_poly.pdbx_seq_one_letter_code
_entity_poly.pdbx_strand_id
1 'polypeptide(L)'
;MKLISLFQNEQEIKTNKQVLGGIIKGIGFHLVSGSGKYAGVYSRKPGLTPHQIEIDNNQWTKLHQYDEFIYSRISHFSELAANENQSLMEAAKLPNFSQLEWTSSNPKQEFKSFTNVIVTQDGFFKKPHQDSNDLNAWTYGIFSFVSKKDFHPLPTVFSPSGHGLHFPELKMEIDFSKKPGIMEILWKTSTMVHHTTKPPPKILNHDKISHFGCSFYINHKLFNVGDKFLKMTPT
;
A
#
# COMPACT_ATOMS: atom_id res chain seq x y z
N MET A 1 12.57 -9.05 0.12
CA MET A 1 12.07 -7.72 -0.26
C MET A 1 12.07 -6.82 0.97
N LYS A 2 12.70 -5.63 0.95
CA LYS A 2 12.64 -4.66 2.07
C LYS A 2 11.65 -3.53 1.75
N LEU A 3 10.42 -3.89 1.35
CA LEU A 3 9.41 -2.88 0.98
C LEU A 3 9.23 -1.86 2.10
N ILE A 4 9.21 -2.32 3.35
CA ILE A 4 9.05 -1.48 4.54
C ILE A 4 10.14 -0.40 4.72
N SER A 5 11.37 -0.61 4.25
CA SER A 5 12.41 0.41 4.38
C SER A 5 12.13 1.65 3.53
N LEU A 6 11.36 1.51 2.44
CA LEU A 6 10.92 2.66 1.63
C LEU A 6 10.03 3.63 2.41
N PHE A 7 9.34 3.15 3.45
CA PHE A 7 8.34 3.94 4.17
C PHE A 7 8.90 4.53 5.47
N GLN A 8 10.16 4.27 5.82
CA GLN A 8 10.74 4.73 7.09
C GLN A 8 10.81 6.26 7.19
N ASN A 9 11.05 6.92 6.07
CA ASN A 9 11.17 8.36 5.99
C ASN A 9 9.88 9.05 5.51
N GLU A 10 8.86 8.29 5.13
CA GLU A 10 7.57 8.85 4.74
C GLU A 10 6.81 9.41 5.94
N GLN A 11 6.09 10.51 5.68
CA GLN A 11 5.22 11.16 6.64
C GLN A 11 3.98 10.31 6.92
N GLU A 12 3.54 10.30 8.18
CA GLU A 12 2.33 9.59 8.58
C GLU A 12 1.05 10.26 8.07
N ILE A 13 0.11 9.45 7.61
CA ILE A 13 -1.21 9.90 7.15
C ILE A 13 -2.14 9.99 8.36
N LYS A 14 -2.29 11.18 8.94
CA LYS A 14 -3.08 11.39 10.18
C LYS A 14 -4.57 11.69 9.95
N THR A 15 -5.00 11.86 8.70
CA THR A 15 -6.34 12.37 8.36
C THR A 15 -7.41 11.28 8.23
N ASN A 16 -7.05 9.99 8.33
CA ASN A 16 -8.00 8.89 8.13
C ASN A 16 -8.80 8.59 9.41
N LYS A 17 -10.05 9.07 9.45
CA LYS A 17 -10.97 8.91 10.59
C LYS A 17 -11.40 7.46 10.89
N GLN A 18 -11.14 6.52 9.98
CA GLN A 18 -11.47 5.11 10.21
C GLN A 18 -10.37 4.36 10.96
N VAL A 19 -9.14 4.89 10.99
CA VAL A 19 -8.02 4.30 11.71
C VAL A 19 -8.23 4.51 13.21
N LEU A 20 -8.14 3.42 13.97
CA LEU A 20 -8.37 3.40 15.42
C LEU A 20 -7.07 3.34 16.22
N GLY A 21 -5.97 2.94 15.58
CA GLY A 21 -4.64 2.98 16.16
C GLY A 21 -3.56 2.52 15.18
N GLY A 22 -2.30 2.63 15.62
CA GLY A 22 -1.10 2.36 14.84
C GLY A 22 -0.74 3.45 13.83
N ILE A 23 0.17 3.11 12.92
CA ILE A 23 0.75 4.05 11.96
C ILE A 23 0.34 3.65 10.54
N ILE A 24 0.11 4.65 9.70
CA ILE A 24 -0.18 4.50 8.28
C ILE A 24 0.67 5.49 7.47
N LYS A 25 1.25 5.01 6.37
CA LYS A 25 2.09 5.77 5.44
C LYS A 25 1.78 5.34 4.01
N GLY A 26 2.20 6.11 3.01
CA GLY A 26 1.95 5.76 1.62
C GLY A 26 3.10 6.12 0.67
N ILE A 27 3.09 5.49 -0.50
CA ILE A 27 3.91 5.82 -1.68
C ILE A 27 2.98 5.79 -2.90
N GLY A 28 3.36 6.53 -3.94
CA GLY A 28 2.63 6.63 -5.20
C GLY A 28 1.79 7.90 -5.29
N PHE A 29 0.96 7.95 -6.33
CA PHE A 29 0.32 9.20 -6.76
C PHE A 29 -0.83 9.59 -5.83
N HIS A 30 -0.66 10.69 -5.09
CA HIS A 30 -1.71 11.27 -4.28
C HIS A 30 -2.03 12.70 -4.74
N LEU A 31 -3.30 13.09 -4.61
CA LEU A 31 -3.70 14.46 -4.86
C LEU A 31 -3.10 15.36 -3.79
N VAL A 32 -2.22 16.26 -4.19
CA VAL A 32 -1.74 17.36 -3.35
C VAL A 32 -2.44 18.63 -3.82
N SER A 33 -3.27 19.22 -2.96
CA SER A 33 -3.84 20.55 -3.19
C SER A 33 -3.06 21.58 -2.38
N GLY A 34 -2.28 22.42 -3.05
CA GLY A 34 -1.60 23.57 -2.46
C GLY A 34 -0.84 24.37 -3.51
N SER A 35 -0.86 25.69 -3.43
CA SER A 35 -0.08 26.56 -4.31
C SER A 35 1.41 26.22 -4.20
N GLY A 36 2.06 25.91 -5.32
CA GLY A 36 3.49 25.59 -5.36
C GLY A 36 3.87 24.17 -4.93
N LYS A 37 2.91 23.23 -4.86
CA LYS A 37 3.19 21.81 -4.57
C LYS A 37 2.89 20.94 -5.79
N TYR A 38 3.84 20.10 -6.16
CA TYR A 38 3.73 19.16 -7.26
C TYR A 38 2.86 17.96 -6.87
N ALA A 39 2.00 17.52 -7.78
CA ALA A 39 1.33 16.22 -7.67
C ALA A 39 2.38 15.10 -7.77
N GLY A 40 2.17 13.97 -7.09
CA GLY A 40 2.81 12.73 -7.53
C GLY A 40 3.37 11.82 -6.46
N VAL A 41 3.75 12.29 -5.27
CA VAL A 41 4.19 11.36 -4.22
C VAL A 41 3.99 11.90 -2.80
N TYR A 42 3.90 10.97 -1.84
CA TYR A 42 3.83 11.30 -0.42
C TYR A 42 5.08 12.07 0.03
N SER A 43 4.91 12.89 1.07
CA SER A 43 5.99 13.74 1.58
C SER A 43 6.86 12.99 2.59
N ARG A 44 8.17 13.22 2.53
CA ARG A 44 9.10 12.84 3.59
C ARG A 44 8.79 13.56 4.90
N LYS A 45 9.15 12.93 6.02
CA LYS A 45 9.16 13.58 7.34
C LYS A 45 10.14 14.76 7.34
N PRO A 46 9.85 15.85 8.07
CA PRO A 46 10.76 16.97 8.18
C PRO A 46 12.03 16.58 8.96
N GLY A 47 13.11 17.33 8.77
CA GLY A 47 14.33 17.20 9.58
C GLY A 47 15.21 15.99 9.27
N LEU A 48 15.09 15.40 8.08
CA LEU A 48 16.00 14.35 7.64
C LEU A 48 17.42 14.88 7.45
N THR A 49 18.42 14.10 7.87
CA THR A 49 19.82 14.41 7.56
C THR A 49 20.13 14.14 6.08
N PRO A 50 21.18 14.76 5.51
CA PRO A 50 21.60 14.48 4.14
C PRO A 50 21.82 12.98 3.86
N HIS A 51 22.44 12.28 4.81
CA HIS A 51 22.67 10.84 4.73
C HIS A 51 21.36 10.02 4.72
N GLN A 52 20.34 10.43 5.49
CA GLN A 52 19.03 9.77 5.46
C GLN A 52 18.33 9.99 4.11
N ILE A 53 18.42 11.20 3.54
CA ILE A 53 17.89 11.52 2.21
C ILE A 53 18.58 10.67 1.13
N GLU A 54 19.90 10.50 1.22
CA GLU A 54 20.67 9.69 0.28
C GLU A 54 20.26 8.21 0.35
N ILE A 55 20.16 7.63 1.56
CA ILE A 55 19.65 6.27 1.75
C ILE A 55 18.25 6.14 1.15
N ASP A 56 17.38 7.12 1.39
CA ASP A 56 16.01 7.12 0.89
C ASP A 56 15.98 7.13 -0.65
N ASN A 57 16.69 8.07 -1.28
CA ASN A 57 16.83 8.14 -2.74
C ASN A 57 17.32 6.80 -3.32
N ASN A 58 18.29 6.15 -2.68
CA ASN A 58 18.81 4.85 -3.09
C ASN A 58 17.80 3.69 -2.93
N GLN A 59 16.80 3.82 -2.06
CA GLN A 59 15.69 2.85 -2.03
C GLN A 59 14.69 3.13 -3.16
N TRP A 60 14.41 4.40 -3.45
CA TRP A 60 13.46 4.80 -4.48
C TRP A 60 13.87 4.37 -5.88
N THR A 61 15.18 4.28 -6.18
CA THR A 61 15.67 3.72 -7.45
C THR A 61 15.26 2.26 -7.69
N LYS A 62 14.79 1.55 -6.65
CA LYS A 62 14.34 0.16 -6.71
C LYS A 62 12.84 0.01 -6.86
N LEU A 63 12.07 1.11 -6.88
CA LEU A 63 10.60 1.05 -6.94
C LEU A 63 10.09 0.29 -8.16
N HIS A 64 10.73 0.48 -9.33
CA HIS A 64 10.37 -0.25 -10.55
C HIS A 64 10.49 -1.77 -10.37
N GLN A 65 11.59 -2.23 -9.77
CA GLN A 65 11.79 -3.67 -9.48
C GLN A 65 10.74 -4.20 -8.50
N TYR A 66 10.26 -3.37 -7.57
CA TYR A 66 9.18 -3.76 -6.67
C TYR A 66 7.84 -3.83 -7.38
N ASP A 67 7.52 -2.89 -8.28
CA ASP A 67 6.29 -2.94 -9.08
C ASP A 67 6.26 -4.19 -9.97
N GLU A 68 7.37 -4.51 -10.64
CA GLU A 68 7.51 -5.75 -11.42
C GLU A 68 7.32 -7.01 -10.57
N PHE A 69 7.94 -7.04 -9.39
CA PHE A 69 7.78 -8.16 -8.47
C PHE A 69 6.31 -8.31 -8.05
N ILE A 70 5.66 -7.23 -7.65
CA ILE A 70 4.26 -7.27 -7.19
C ILE A 70 3.33 -7.68 -8.32
N TYR A 71 3.50 -7.13 -9.52
CA TYR A 71 2.76 -7.55 -10.71
C TYR A 71 2.92 -9.06 -10.95
N SER A 72 4.16 -9.56 -10.96
CA SER A 72 4.44 -10.98 -11.12
C SER A 72 3.76 -11.86 -10.06
N ARG A 73 3.77 -11.43 -8.79
CA ARG A 73 3.07 -12.16 -7.71
C ARG A 73 1.58 -12.23 -7.99
N ILE A 74 0.93 -11.13 -8.36
CA ILE A 74 -0.51 -11.11 -8.58
C ILE A 74 -0.88 -11.93 -9.80
N SER A 75 -0.14 -11.81 -10.90
CA SER A 75 -0.37 -12.62 -12.10
C SER A 75 -0.24 -14.11 -11.80
N HIS A 76 0.66 -14.50 -10.90
CA HIS A 76 0.78 -15.88 -10.43
C HIS A 76 -0.38 -16.31 -9.52
N PHE A 77 -0.85 -15.43 -8.64
CA PHE A 77 -2.00 -15.70 -7.75
C PHE A 77 -3.33 -15.76 -8.52
N SER A 78 -3.53 -14.84 -9.46
CA SER A 78 -4.73 -14.68 -10.28
C SER A 78 -4.43 -13.79 -11.48
N GLU A 79 -4.29 -14.41 -12.65
CA GLU A 79 -4.14 -13.72 -13.92
C GLU A 79 -5.31 -12.76 -14.20
N LEU A 80 -6.54 -13.16 -13.84
CA LEU A 80 -7.73 -12.31 -13.97
C LEU A 80 -7.59 -11.01 -13.19
N ALA A 81 -7.19 -11.06 -11.92
CA ALA A 81 -7.05 -9.86 -11.10
C ALA A 81 -5.92 -8.94 -11.61
N ALA A 82 -4.81 -9.52 -12.07
CA ALA A 82 -3.72 -8.77 -12.67
C ALA A 82 -4.18 -8.03 -13.93
N ASN A 83 -4.86 -8.75 -14.84
CA ASN A 83 -5.34 -8.22 -16.11
C ASN A 83 -6.44 -7.17 -15.93
N GLU A 84 -7.38 -7.36 -15.01
CA GLU A 84 -8.43 -6.37 -14.73
C GLU A 84 -7.83 -5.06 -14.20
N ASN A 85 -6.89 -5.14 -13.24
CA ASN A 85 -6.22 -3.96 -12.72
C ASN A 85 -5.34 -3.28 -13.78
N GLN A 86 -4.60 -4.04 -14.58
CA GLN A 86 -3.77 -3.50 -15.66
C GLN A 86 -4.61 -2.81 -16.73
N SER A 87 -5.67 -3.45 -17.20
CA SER A 87 -6.57 -2.90 -18.23
C SER A 87 -7.19 -1.59 -17.75
N LEU A 88 -7.54 -1.50 -16.47
CA LEU A 88 -8.05 -0.29 -15.86
C LEU A 88 -7.01 0.84 -15.86
N MET A 89 -5.76 0.53 -15.50
CA MET A 89 -4.64 1.48 -15.51
C MET A 89 -4.36 2.01 -16.91
N GLU A 90 -4.36 1.13 -17.92
CA GLU A 90 -4.14 1.47 -19.33
C GLU A 90 -5.29 2.34 -19.89
N ALA A 91 -6.54 1.89 -19.72
CA ALA A 91 -7.71 2.62 -20.21
C ALA A 91 -7.79 4.04 -19.62
N ALA A 92 -7.41 4.19 -18.35
CA ALA A 92 -7.40 5.47 -17.66
C ALA A 92 -6.09 6.27 -17.80
N LYS A 93 -5.08 5.72 -18.49
CA LYS A 93 -3.73 6.28 -18.62
C LYS A 93 -3.10 6.68 -17.27
N LEU A 94 -3.29 5.86 -16.24
CA LEU A 94 -2.84 6.13 -14.88
C LEU A 94 -1.37 5.75 -14.70
N PRO A 95 -0.61 6.54 -13.92
CA PRO A 95 0.77 6.19 -13.59
C PRO A 95 0.80 5.11 -12.50
N ASN A 96 1.74 4.18 -12.58
CA ASN A 96 1.94 3.20 -11.52
C ASN A 96 2.71 3.82 -10.33
N PHE A 97 2.69 3.17 -9.16
CA PHE A 97 3.28 3.72 -7.93
C PHE A 97 4.82 3.90 -7.98
N SER A 98 5.50 3.31 -8.96
CA SER A 98 6.95 3.41 -9.12
C SER A 98 7.40 4.57 -10.00
N GLN A 99 6.47 5.19 -10.75
CA GLN A 99 6.79 6.28 -11.65
C GLN A 99 6.97 7.60 -10.89
N LEU A 100 7.96 8.39 -11.32
CA LEU A 100 8.24 9.71 -10.74
C LEU A 100 7.38 10.82 -11.38
N GLU A 101 6.90 10.59 -12.60
CA GLU A 101 6.18 11.57 -13.40
C GLU A 101 4.93 10.96 -14.02
N TRP A 102 3.87 11.76 -14.11
CA TRP A 102 2.66 11.42 -14.84
C TRP A 102 2.63 12.16 -16.17
N THR A 103 3.07 11.48 -17.23
CA THR A 103 3.03 12.02 -18.57
C THR A 103 2.23 11.06 -19.45
N SER A 104 1.04 11.51 -19.86
CA SER A 104 0.10 10.78 -20.72
C SER A 104 0.67 10.43 -22.11
N SER A 105 1.78 11.06 -22.46
CA SER A 105 2.55 10.87 -23.68
C SER A 105 3.83 10.07 -23.47
N ASN A 106 4.08 9.50 -22.30
CA ASN A 106 5.29 8.71 -22.07
C ASN A 106 5.23 7.38 -22.83
N PRO A 107 6.03 7.20 -23.89
CA PRO A 107 6.03 5.94 -24.64
C PRO A 107 6.61 4.77 -23.82
N LYS A 108 7.24 5.06 -22.68
CA LYS A 108 7.75 4.06 -21.71
C LYS A 108 6.83 3.85 -20.53
N GLN A 109 5.58 4.34 -20.57
CA GLN A 109 4.63 4.11 -19.49
C GLN A 109 4.27 2.63 -19.44
N GLU A 110 4.76 1.95 -18.40
CA GLU A 110 4.36 0.60 -18.10
C GLU A 110 3.09 0.65 -17.24
N PHE A 111 1.96 0.33 -17.84
CA PHE A 111 0.72 0.13 -17.11
C PHE A 111 0.84 -1.20 -16.34
N LYS A 112 1.08 -1.11 -15.04
CA LYS A 112 1.04 -2.24 -14.10
C LYS A 112 -0.28 -2.22 -13.35
N SER A 113 -0.34 -2.78 -12.14
CA SER A 113 -1.61 -3.01 -11.44
C SER A 113 -2.08 -1.89 -10.51
N PHE A 114 -1.21 -0.98 -10.05
CA PHE A 114 -1.60 -0.01 -8.99
C PHE A 114 -0.91 1.34 -9.08
N THR A 115 -1.61 2.38 -8.62
CA THR A 115 -1.11 3.75 -8.54
C THR A 115 -0.46 4.05 -7.19
N ASN A 116 -0.85 3.33 -6.14
CA ASN A 116 -0.51 3.64 -4.76
C ASN A 116 -0.23 2.38 -3.93
N VAL A 117 0.60 2.56 -2.90
CA VAL A 117 0.85 1.57 -1.84
C VAL A 117 0.64 2.23 -0.49
N ILE A 118 -0.16 1.60 0.38
CA ILE A 118 -0.24 1.96 1.81
C ILE A 118 0.58 0.97 2.62
N VAL A 119 1.32 1.48 3.60
CA VAL A 119 1.96 0.69 4.65
C VAL A 119 1.33 1.01 5.99
N THR A 120 1.12 -0.04 6.77
CA THR A 120 0.57 -0.03 8.12
C THR A 120 1.53 -0.71 9.07
N GLN A 121 1.73 -0.13 10.25
CA GLN A 121 2.65 -0.67 11.25
C GLN A 121 2.22 -0.33 12.69
N ASP A 122 2.95 -0.88 13.67
CA ASP A 122 2.91 -0.50 15.08
C ASP A 122 1.51 -0.58 15.70
N GLY A 123 0.89 -1.75 15.54
CA GLY A 123 -0.40 -2.04 16.13
C GLY A 123 -1.57 -1.42 15.35
N PHE A 124 -1.42 -1.27 14.04
CA PHE A 124 -2.47 -0.77 13.17
C PHE A 124 -3.76 -1.59 13.27
N PHE A 125 -4.90 -0.90 13.40
CA PHE A 125 -6.23 -1.47 13.26
C PHE A 125 -7.25 -0.42 12.83
N LYS A 126 -8.32 -0.86 12.20
CA LYS A 126 -9.29 0.01 11.51
C LYS A 126 -10.72 -0.48 11.75
N LYS A 127 -11.71 0.42 11.63
CA LYS A 127 -13.12 0.02 11.60
C LYS A 127 -13.42 -0.86 10.37
N PRO A 128 -14.39 -1.79 10.44
CA PRO A 128 -14.94 -2.48 9.26
C PRO A 128 -15.35 -1.47 8.17
N HIS A 129 -14.95 -1.73 6.93
CA HIS A 129 -15.25 -0.88 5.78
C HIS A 129 -15.14 -1.66 4.47
N GLN A 130 -15.68 -1.06 3.41
CA GLN A 130 -15.33 -1.37 2.02
C GLN A 130 -14.52 -0.19 1.48
N ASP A 131 -13.56 -0.46 0.60
CA ASP A 131 -12.85 0.60 -0.11
C ASP A 131 -13.62 0.98 -1.39
N SER A 132 -14.85 1.45 -1.22
CA SER A 132 -15.73 1.85 -2.34
C SER A 132 -15.24 3.07 -3.13
N ASN A 133 -14.19 3.73 -2.64
CA ASN A 133 -13.51 4.83 -3.33
C ASN A 133 -12.23 4.39 -4.06
N ASP A 134 -11.92 3.09 -4.05
CA ASP A 134 -10.87 2.54 -4.90
C ASP A 134 -11.47 2.21 -6.27
N LEU A 135 -10.70 2.46 -7.33
CA LEU A 135 -11.15 2.20 -8.71
C LEU A 135 -11.00 0.70 -9.05
N ASN A 136 -9.99 0.04 -8.49
CA ASN A 136 -9.77 -1.39 -8.67
C ASN A 136 -10.78 -2.21 -7.87
N ALA A 137 -11.25 -3.31 -8.47
CA ALA A 137 -12.00 -4.32 -7.73
C ALA A 137 -11.08 -5.12 -6.79
N TRP A 138 -9.88 -5.48 -7.26
CA TRP A 138 -8.96 -6.38 -6.57
C TRP A 138 -7.82 -5.63 -5.89
N THR A 139 -7.71 -5.77 -4.56
CA THR A 139 -6.59 -5.27 -3.78
C THR A 139 -5.67 -6.42 -3.43
N TYR A 140 -4.37 -6.16 -3.56
CA TYR A 140 -3.31 -7.06 -3.11
C TYR A 140 -2.73 -6.53 -1.81
N GLY A 141 -2.45 -7.43 -0.86
CA GLY A 141 -1.85 -7.05 0.42
C GLY A 141 -0.83 -8.07 0.91
N ILE A 142 0.18 -7.56 1.60
CA ILE A 142 1.27 -8.34 2.20
C ILE A 142 1.28 -8.06 3.70
N PHE A 143 1.25 -9.11 4.51
CA PHE A 143 1.17 -9.03 5.97
C PHE A 143 2.24 -9.91 6.62
N SER A 144 2.88 -9.42 7.68
CA SER A 144 3.92 -10.16 8.40
C SER A 144 4.12 -9.60 9.80
N PHE A 145 4.45 -10.47 10.76
CA PHE A 145 5.17 -10.02 11.95
C PHE A 145 6.60 -9.68 11.59
N VAL A 146 7.11 -8.57 12.14
CA VAL A 146 8.45 -8.06 11.85
C VAL A 146 9.16 -7.65 13.13
N SER A 147 10.49 -7.74 13.11
CA SER A 147 11.33 -7.16 14.17
C SER A 147 11.24 -5.63 14.15
N LYS A 148 11.04 -4.98 15.30
CA LYS A 148 11.06 -3.50 15.42
C LYS A 148 12.44 -2.89 15.13
N LYS A 149 13.50 -3.69 15.22
CA LYS A 149 14.89 -3.22 15.04
C LYS A 149 15.20 -2.94 13.58
N ASP A 150 14.81 -3.85 12.70
CA ASP A 150 15.28 -3.92 11.31
C ASP A 150 14.17 -4.28 10.32
N PHE A 151 12.96 -4.51 10.81
CA PHE A 151 11.76 -4.82 10.04
C PHE A 151 11.86 -6.07 9.18
N HIS A 152 12.72 -7.01 9.56
CA HIS A 152 12.76 -8.32 8.94
C HIS A 152 11.57 -9.18 9.40
N PRO A 153 10.92 -9.92 8.47
CA PRO A 153 9.90 -10.91 8.81
C PRO A 153 10.38 -11.91 9.85
N LEU A 154 9.53 -12.24 10.81
CA LEU A 154 9.86 -13.19 11.87
C LEU A 154 9.52 -14.63 11.44
N PRO A 155 10.43 -15.60 11.64
CA PRO A 155 10.22 -16.98 11.24
C PRO A 155 9.37 -17.80 12.22
N THR A 156 8.97 -17.23 13.36
CA THR A 156 8.24 -17.92 14.42
C THR A 156 6.91 -17.24 14.74
N VAL A 157 5.94 -18.06 15.12
CA VAL A 157 4.63 -17.60 15.60
C VAL A 157 4.79 -17.00 16.99
N PHE A 158 4.39 -15.73 17.14
CA PHE A 158 4.57 -14.99 18.38
C PHE A 158 3.38 -15.11 19.36
N SER A 159 2.18 -15.40 18.86
CA SER A 159 0.95 -15.45 19.67
C SER A 159 0.07 -16.62 19.22
N PRO A 160 -0.70 -17.26 20.13
CA PRO A 160 -1.64 -18.31 19.75
C PRO A 160 -2.83 -17.79 18.91
N SER A 161 -3.20 -16.51 18.98
CA SER A 161 -4.22 -15.89 18.09
C SER A 161 -4.36 -14.36 18.30
N GLY A 162 -5.07 -13.69 17.38
CA GLY A 162 -5.87 -12.50 17.70
C GLY A 162 -5.56 -11.20 16.94
N HIS A 163 -4.71 -11.22 15.91
CA HIS A 163 -4.46 -10.07 15.05
C HIS A 163 -4.50 -10.52 13.60
N GLY A 164 -5.35 -9.92 12.77
CA GLY A 164 -5.66 -10.48 11.47
C GLY A 164 -6.43 -9.55 10.54
N LEU A 165 -6.69 -10.05 9.33
CA LEU A 165 -7.63 -9.44 8.39
C LEU A 165 -8.97 -10.17 8.50
N HIS A 166 -9.99 -9.48 9.02
CA HIS A 166 -11.32 -10.04 9.25
C HIS A 166 -12.29 -9.57 8.17
N PHE A 167 -13.01 -10.53 7.59
CA PHE A 167 -14.11 -10.38 6.64
C PHE A 167 -15.43 -10.75 7.33
N PRO A 168 -16.15 -9.79 7.93
CA PRO A 168 -17.28 -10.07 8.81
C PRO A 168 -18.42 -10.83 8.13
N GLU A 169 -18.71 -10.49 6.88
CA GLU A 169 -19.79 -11.10 6.10
C GLU A 169 -19.53 -12.57 5.80
N LEU A 170 -18.26 -12.93 5.61
CA LEU A 170 -17.82 -14.32 5.42
C LEU A 170 -17.61 -15.07 6.74
N LYS A 171 -17.72 -14.39 7.89
CA LYS A 171 -17.35 -14.92 9.21
C LYS A 171 -15.96 -15.55 9.21
N MET A 172 -15.03 -14.92 8.50
CA MET A 172 -13.68 -15.44 8.24
C MET A 172 -12.63 -14.44 8.68
N GLU A 173 -11.67 -14.89 9.48
CA GLU A 173 -10.48 -14.13 9.86
C GLU A 173 -9.22 -14.82 9.35
N ILE A 174 -8.40 -14.07 8.64
CA ILE A 174 -7.03 -14.47 8.31
C ILE A 174 -6.15 -14.00 9.48
N ASP A 175 -5.97 -14.87 10.46
CA ASP A 175 -5.16 -14.60 11.66
C ASP A 175 -3.67 -14.66 11.32
N PHE A 176 -3.02 -13.51 11.40
CA PHE A 176 -1.63 -13.32 11.03
C PHE A 176 -0.66 -14.09 11.92
N SER A 177 -1.11 -14.50 13.12
CA SER A 177 -0.27 -15.25 14.06
C SER A 177 -0.25 -16.75 13.76
N LYS A 178 -1.16 -17.28 12.94
CA LYS A 178 -1.24 -18.74 12.71
C LYS A 178 -0.17 -19.29 11.78
N LYS A 179 0.50 -18.44 11.00
CA LYS A 179 1.56 -18.83 10.08
C LYS A 179 2.77 -17.89 10.22
N PRO A 180 3.99 -18.43 10.37
CA PRO A 180 5.18 -17.60 10.35
C PRO A 180 5.46 -17.06 8.95
N GLY A 181 6.25 -15.99 8.86
CA GLY A 181 6.69 -15.42 7.59
C GLY A 181 5.69 -14.43 6.98
N ILE A 182 5.64 -14.42 5.64
CA ILE A 182 4.91 -13.45 4.83
C ILE A 182 3.59 -14.06 4.37
N MET A 183 2.49 -13.36 4.59
CA MET A 183 1.18 -13.68 4.04
C MET A 183 0.84 -12.72 2.92
N GLU A 184 0.44 -13.28 1.79
CA GLU A 184 -0.02 -12.54 0.63
C GLU A 184 -1.52 -12.80 0.46
N ILE A 185 -2.31 -11.75 0.33
CA ILE A 185 -3.77 -11.82 0.29
C ILE A 185 -4.25 -11.00 -0.89
N LEU A 186 -5.15 -11.58 -1.68
CA LEU A 186 -5.84 -10.92 -2.78
C LEU A 186 -7.35 -10.97 -2.51
N TRP A 187 -8.03 -9.83 -2.50
CA TRP A 187 -9.46 -9.76 -2.21
C TRP A 187 -10.18 -8.67 -2.99
N LYS A 188 -11.51 -8.79 -3.11
CA LYS A 188 -12.35 -7.78 -3.75
C LYS A 188 -12.67 -6.64 -2.80
N THR A 189 -11.84 -5.60 -2.78
CA THR A 189 -11.92 -4.53 -1.77
C THR A 189 -13.19 -3.69 -1.85
N SER A 190 -13.72 -3.51 -3.07
CA SER A 190 -14.90 -2.69 -3.33
C SER A 190 -16.21 -3.35 -2.94
N THR A 191 -16.23 -4.68 -2.83
CA THR A 191 -17.45 -5.45 -2.53
C THR A 191 -17.40 -6.17 -1.19
N MET A 192 -16.21 -6.42 -0.62
CA MET A 192 -16.07 -7.17 0.62
C MET A 192 -15.79 -6.23 1.80
N VAL A 193 -16.69 -6.22 2.79
CA VAL A 193 -16.40 -5.57 4.06
C VAL A 193 -15.21 -6.28 4.72
N HIS A 194 -14.19 -5.51 5.07
CA HIS A 194 -12.98 -6.03 5.69
C HIS A 194 -12.40 -5.02 6.69
N HIS A 195 -11.53 -5.50 7.59
CA HIS A 195 -10.69 -4.65 8.43
C HIS A 195 -9.56 -5.45 9.07
N THR A 196 -8.48 -4.74 9.42
CA THR A 196 -7.48 -5.25 10.34
C THR A 196 -8.04 -5.20 11.76
N THR A 197 -8.05 -6.35 12.45
CA THR A 197 -8.51 -6.47 13.84
C THR A 197 -7.54 -5.80 14.80
N LYS A 198 -8.01 -5.47 16.01
CA LYS A 198 -7.15 -4.87 17.03
C LYS A 198 -6.15 -5.92 17.55
N PRO A 199 -4.84 -5.66 17.53
CA PRO A 199 -3.88 -6.59 18.10
C PRO A 199 -4.12 -6.79 19.61
N PRO A 200 -3.94 -8.01 20.14
CA PRO A 200 -4.04 -8.25 21.58
C PRO A 200 -2.92 -7.53 22.34
N PRO A 201 -3.09 -7.21 23.63
CA PRO A 201 -2.11 -6.47 24.41
C PRO A 201 -0.69 -7.05 24.38
N LYS A 202 -0.56 -8.38 24.33
CA LYS A 202 0.73 -9.07 24.24
C LYS A 202 1.53 -8.74 22.98
N ILE A 203 0.83 -8.44 21.87
CA ILE A 203 1.45 -8.02 20.60
C ILE A 203 1.65 -6.51 20.61
N LEU A 204 0.62 -5.76 21.01
CA LEU A 204 0.64 -4.30 20.99
C LEU A 204 1.76 -3.71 21.87
N ASN A 205 1.96 -4.29 23.05
CA ASN A 205 2.94 -3.82 24.03
C ASN A 205 4.29 -4.54 23.91
N HIS A 206 4.54 -5.29 22.83
CA HIS A 206 5.80 -6.02 22.70
C HIS A 206 6.94 -5.09 22.26
N ASP A 207 8.06 -5.10 22.97
CA ASP A 207 9.16 -4.16 22.74
C ASP A 207 9.96 -4.45 21.46
N LYS A 208 9.99 -5.70 21.01
CA LYS A 208 10.87 -6.14 19.91
C LYS A 208 10.14 -6.46 18.61
N ILE A 209 8.81 -6.52 18.64
CA ILE A 209 8.02 -7.07 17.53
C ILE A 209 6.93 -6.07 17.18
N SER A 210 6.72 -5.90 15.89
CA SER A 210 5.61 -5.15 15.32
C SER A 210 4.91 -6.00 14.27
N HIS A 211 3.74 -5.55 13.86
CA HIS A 211 3.06 -6.09 12.70
C HIS A 211 3.24 -5.12 11.54
N PHE A 212 3.56 -5.64 10.36
CA PHE A 212 3.60 -4.90 9.11
C PHE A 212 2.48 -5.39 8.21
N GLY A 213 1.74 -4.46 7.63
CA GLY A 213 0.85 -4.72 6.51
C GLY A 213 1.09 -3.71 5.40
N CYS A 214 1.03 -4.12 4.15
CA CYS A 214 0.89 -3.20 3.03
C CYS A 214 -0.24 -3.62 2.11
N SER A 215 -0.87 -2.65 1.47
CA SER A 215 -1.91 -2.87 0.46
C SER A 215 -1.68 -1.99 -0.76
N PHE A 216 -2.04 -2.51 -1.93
CA PHE A 216 -1.86 -1.87 -3.22
C PHE A 216 -3.22 -1.60 -3.85
N TYR A 217 -3.43 -0.37 -4.31
CA TYR A 217 -4.73 0.08 -4.81
C TYR A 217 -4.60 1.14 -5.91
N ILE A 218 -5.68 1.34 -6.65
CA ILE A 218 -5.86 2.36 -7.68
C ILE A 218 -6.77 3.46 -7.12
N ASN A 219 -6.23 4.66 -7.01
CA ASN A 219 -6.94 5.78 -6.40
C ASN A 219 -7.97 6.40 -7.35
N HIS A 220 -9.27 6.30 -7.04
CA HIS A 220 -10.34 6.89 -7.86
C HIS A 220 -10.23 8.41 -8.01
N LYS A 221 -9.68 9.12 -7.02
CA LYS A 221 -9.49 10.57 -7.14
C LYS A 221 -8.42 10.93 -8.17
N LEU A 222 -7.41 10.06 -8.35
CA LEU A 222 -6.40 10.24 -9.38
C LEU A 222 -7.02 10.10 -10.77
N PHE A 223 -7.88 9.09 -10.96
CA PHE A 223 -8.68 8.92 -12.17
C PHE A 223 -9.45 10.18 -12.56
N ASN A 224 -10.22 10.74 -11.63
CA ASN A 224 -11.02 11.95 -11.88
C ASN A 224 -10.18 13.16 -12.32
N VAL A 225 -8.94 13.26 -11.84
CA VAL A 225 -8.03 14.34 -12.20
C VAL A 225 -7.38 14.07 -13.55
N GLY A 226 -6.97 12.84 -13.81
CA GLY A 226 -6.40 12.41 -15.09
C GLY A 226 -7.36 12.59 -16.24
N ASP A 227 -8.60 12.16 -16.05
CA ASP A 227 -9.68 12.33 -17.03
C ASP A 227 -9.87 13.80 -17.42
N LYS A 228 -9.80 14.73 -16.45
CA LYS A 228 -9.86 16.17 -16.72
C LYS A 228 -8.63 16.68 -17.46
N PHE A 229 -7.42 16.30 -17.03
CA PHE A 229 -6.17 16.74 -17.67
C PHE A 229 -6.05 16.27 -19.13
N LEU A 230 -6.42 15.02 -19.39
CA LEU A 230 -6.41 14.42 -20.73
C LEU A 230 -7.43 15.05 -21.67
N LYS A 231 -8.59 15.46 -21.15
CA LYS A 231 -9.62 16.17 -21.93
C LYS A 231 -9.28 17.65 -22.19
N MET A 232 -8.37 18.23 -21.41
CA MET A 232 -7.94 19.63 -21.55
C MET A 232 -6.75 19.82 -22.50
N THR A 233 -6.10 18.74 -22.94
CA THR A 233 -4.98 18.81 -23.89
C THR A 233 -5.54 18.85 -25.32
N PRO A 234 -5.42 19.96 -26.08
CA PRO A 234 -5.80 19.98 -27.49
C PRO A 234 -4.84 19.05 -28.25
N THR A 235 -5.40 18.16 -29.07
CA THR A 235 -4.67 17.37 -30.09
C THR A 235 -4.02 18.27 -31.12
#